data_AF-A0A3M1AAY8-F1
#
_entry.id   AF-A0A3M1AAY8-F1
#
_cell.length_a   1.000
_cell.length_b   1.000
_cell.length_c   1.000
_cell.angle_alpha   90.00
_cell.angle_beta   90.00
_cell.angle_gamma   90.00
#
_symmetry.space_group_name_H-M   'P 1'
#
loop_
_entity.id
_entity.type
_entity.pdbx_description
1 polymer ?
#
loop_
_entity_poly.entity_id
_entity_poly.type
_entity_poly.pdbx_seq_one_letter_code
_entity_poly.pdbx_strand_id
1 'polypeptide(L)'
;MDKLEVVCLCEVFDLKQWLGPAFAREAPWLRLLRPEEVSDPASIRHAFAFAPGPEAFAPYPNLALVSSAGAGVDGVLANPSLPADAAVSRVVLEEQGQ
;
A
#
# COMPACT_ATOMS: atom_id res chain seq x y z
N MET A 1 -20.67 -4.75 -7.44
CA MET A 1 -19.51 -5.27 -6.68
C MET A 1 -18.74 -4.04 -6.23
N ASP A 2 -18.59 -3.84 -4.93
CA ASP A 2 -17.88 -2.67 -4.42
C ASP A 2 -16.41 -2.75 -4.81
N LYS A 3 -15.81 -1.61 -5.15
CA LYS A 3 -14.39 -1.55 -5.48
C LYS A 3 -13.59 -1.77 -4.20
N LEU A 4 -12.54 -2.59 -4.28
CA LEU A 4 -11.62 -2.75 -3.18
C LEU A 4 -10.71 -1.51 -3.11
N GLU A 5 -10.78 -0.76 -2.02
CA GLU A 5 -9.99 0.45 -1.84
C GLU A 5 -8.60 0.11 -1.31
N VAL A 6 -7.57 0.69 -1.94
CA VAL A 6 -6.17 0.48 -1.58
C VAL A 6 -5.49 1.84 -1.52
N VAL A 7 -4.93 2.19 -0.36
CA VAL A 7 -4.22 3.45 -0.20
C VAL A 7 -2.77 3.34 -0.65
N CYS A 8 -2.28 4.32 -1.40
CA CYS A 8 -0.90 4.41 -1.87
C CYS A 8 -0.08 5.30 -0.93
N LEU A 9 0.95 4.73 -0.30
CA LEU A 9 1.78 5.40 0.72
C LEU A 9 3.24 5.46 0.27
N CYS A 10 3.72 6.67 0.00
CA CYS A 10 5.08 6.91 -0.48
C CYS A 10 5.45 8.39 -0.31
N GLU A 11 6.61 8.69 0.30
CA GLU A 11 7.09 10.06 0.47
C GLU A 11 7.94 10.58 -0.70
N VAL A 12 8.40 9.68 -1.57
CA VAL A 12 9.39 10.02 -2.60
C VAL A 12 8.79 10.36 -3.97
N PHE A 13 7.59 9.85 -4.29
CA PHE A 13 6.85 10.17 -5.52
C PHE A 13 5.37 9.77 -5.42
N ASP A 14 4.54 10.24 -6.35
CA ASP A 14 3.13 9.86 -6.44
C ASP A 14 2.97 8.41 -6.94
N LEU A 15 2.86 7.49 -5.99
CA LEU A 15 2.72 6.05 -6.25
C LEU A 15 1.41 5.72 -6.97
N LYS A 16 0.31 6.45 -6.70
CA LYS A 16 -0.97 6.27 -7.41
C LYS A 16 -0.83 6.68 -8.87
N GLN A 17 -0.18 7.81 -9.15
CA GLN A 17 0.05 8.27 -10.52
C GLN A 17 0.89 7.26 -11.33
N TRP A 18 1.89 6.66 -10.69
CA TRP A 18 2.77 5.68 -11.35
C TRP A 18 2.07 4.33 -11.60
N LEU A 19 1.38 3.77 -10.60
CA LEU A 19 0.71 2.46 -10.70
C LEU A 19 -0.66 2.51 -11.38
N GLY A 20 -1.35 3.65 -11.29
CA GLY A 20 -2.74 3.83 -11.71
C GLY A 20 -3.07 3.31 -13.11
N PRO A 21 -2.30 3.64 -14.16
CA PRO A 21 -2.57 3.15 -15.51
C PRO A 21 -2.52 1.61 -15.63
N ALA A 22 -1.59 0.96 -14.94
CA ALA A 22 -1.48 -0.50 -14.95
C ALA A 22 -2.65 -1.15 -14.22
N PHE A 23 -2.99 -0.66 -13.02
CA PHE A 23 -4.13 -1.19 -12.25
C PHE A 23 -5.47 -0.93 -12.93
N ALA A 24 -5.66 0.21 -13.57
CA ALA A 24 -6.86 0.49 -14.35
C ALA A 24 -7.07 -0.51 -15.50
N ARG A 25 -5.97 -1.03 -16.06
CA ARG A 25 -6.00 -2.02 -17.15
C ARG A 25 -6.15 -3.46 -16.63
N GLU A 26 -5.35 -3.86 -15.66
CA GLU A 26 -5.23 -5.26 -15.23
C GLU A 26 -6.14 -5.62 -14.04
N ALA A 27 -6.51 -4.64 -13.21
CA ALA A 27 -7.29 -4.85 -12.00
C ALA A 27 -8.30 -3.70 -11.74
N PRO A 28 -9.26 -3.47 -12.67
CA PRO A 28 -10.21 -2.35 -12.60
C PRO A 28 -11.18 -2.40 -11.40
N TRP A 29 -11.22 -3.53 -10.68
CA TRP A 29 -11.97 -3.69 -9.43
C TRP A 29 -11.26 -3.05 -8.22
N LEU A 30 -9.98 -2.69 -8.35
CA LEU A 30 -9.25 -1.94 -7.34
C LEU A 30 -9.47 -0.43 -7.54
N ARG A 31 -9.63 0.29 -6.43
CA ARG A 31 -9.61 1.75 -6.39
C ARG A 31 -8.39 2.20 -5.61
N LEU A 32 -7.39 2.69 -6.34
CA LEU A 32 -6.21 3.31 -5.72
C LEU A 32 -6.56 4.70 -5.22
N LEU A 33 -6.19 4.98 -3.98
CA LEU A 33 -6.40 6.24 -3.28
C LEU A 33 -5.07 6.82 -2.84
N ARG A 34 -4.91 8.14 -2.95
CA ARG A 34 -3.94 8.89 -2.16
C ARG A 34 -4.50 9.09 -0.75
N PRO A 35 -3.66 9.34 0.28
CA PRO A 35 -4.13 9.58 1.64
C PRO A 35 -5.22 10.66 1.72
N GLU A 36 -5.10 11.74 0.96
CA GLU A 36 -6.06 12.84 0.91
C GLU A 36 -7.38 12.50 0.20
N GLU A 37 -7.43 11.39 -0.54
CA GLU A 37 -8.65 10.90 -1.19
C GLU A 37 -9.41 9.89 -0.33
N VAL A 38 -8.86 9.49 0.82
CA VAL A 38 -9.51 8.59 1.77
C VAL A 38 -10.54 9.37 2.59
N SER A 39 -11.82 9.05 2.39
CA SER A 39 -12.93 9.67 3.11
C SER A 39 -13.20 9.06 4.49
N ASP A 40 -12.94 7.75 4.63
CA ASP A 40 -13.09 7.01 5.89
C ASP A 40 -11.84 6.16 6.13
N PRO A 41 -10.90 6.61 6.96
CA PRO A 41 -9.68 5.85 7.22
C PRO A 41 -9.93 4.47 7.86
N ALA A 42 -11.05 4.28 8.56
CA ALA A 42 -11.39 2.99 9.18
C ALA A 42 -11.90 1.96 8.15
N SER A 43 -12.32 2.38 6.94
CA SER A 43 -12.72 1.44 5.88
C SER A 43 -11.51 0.79 5.19
N ILE A 44 -10.34 1.42 5.25
CA ILE A 44 -9.13 0.97 4.56
C ILE A 44 -8.55 -0.25 5.24
N ARG A 45 -8.45 -1.35 4.47
CA ARG A 45 -7.82 -2.61 4.91
C ARG A 45 -6.56 -2.98 4.14
N HIS A 46 -6.26 -2.25 3.07
CA HIS A 46 -5.15 -2.56 2.16
C HIS A 46 -4.35 -1.31 1.83
N ALA A 47 -3.02 -1.43 1.84
CA ALA A 47 -2.11 -0.38 1.40
C ALA A 47 -1.09 -0.92 0.39
N PHE A 48 -0.76 -0.08 -0.60
CA PHE A 48 0.49 -0.21 -1.35
C PHE A 48 1.50 0.77 -0.77
N ALA A 49 2.68 0.28 -0.39
CA ALA A 49 3.71 1.10 0.24
C ALA A 49 5.05 1.04 -0.49
N PHE A 50 5.71 2.18 -0.60
CA PHE A 50 7.11 2.29 -1.01
C PHE A 50 7.73 3.50 -0.31
N ALA A 51 8.77 3.29 0.51
CA ALA A 51 9.34 4.34 1.37
C ALA A 51 8.25 5.17 2.10
N PRO A 52 7.39 4.51 2.92
CA PRO A 52 6.35 5.21 3.68
C PRO A 52 6.98 6.07 4.79
N GLY A 53 6.39 7.25 5.04
CA GLY A 53 6.76 8.11 6.16
C GLY A 53 6.48 7.46 7.52
N PRO A 54 7.08 7.95 8.61
CA PRO A 54 7.04 7.29 9.93
C PRO A 54 5.61 7.10 10.47
N GLU A 55 4.67 7.98 10.13
CA GLU A 55 3.27 7.93 10.57
C GLU A 55 2.30 7.51 9.46
N ALA A 56 2.81 6.97 8.34
CA ALA A 56 2.01 6.72 7.14
C ALA A 56 0.85 5.74 7.36
N PHE A 57 0.98 4.81 8.31
CA PHE A 57 -0.05 3.80 8.59
C PHE A 57 -0.96 4.17 9.75
N ALA A 58 -0.57 5.13 10.59
CA ALA A 58 -1.30 5.52 11.80
C ALA A 58 -2.78 5.91 11.55
N PRO A 59 -3.15 6.54 10.42
CA PRO A 59 -4.55 6.85 10.14
C PRO A 59 -5.47 5.64 9.90
N TYR A 60 -4.93 4.45 9.61
CA TYR A 60 -5.71 3.29 9.13
C TYR A 60 -5.78 2.16 10.17
N PRO A 61 -6.69 2.25 11.17
CA PRO A 61 -6.72 1.33 12.31
C PRO A 61 -7.12 -0.11 11.95
N ASN A 62 -7.72 -0.34 10.79
CA ASN A 62 -8.18 -1.65 10.32
C ASN A 62 -7.31 -2.22 9.19
N LEU A 63 -6.12 -1.65 8.99
CA LEU A 63 -5.20 -2.06 7.95
C LEU A 63 -4.72 -3.50 8.19
N ALA A 64 -5.04 -4.40 7.26
CA ALA A 64 -4.76 -5.83 7.39
C ALA A 64 -3.65 -6.31 6.46
N LEU A 65 -3.38 -5.59 5.37
CA LEU A 65 -2.35 -5.95 4.40
C LEU A 65 -1.62 -4.72 3.89
N VAL A 66 -0.29 -4.77 3.94
CA VAL A 66 0.61 -3.85 3.25
C VAL A 66 1.36 -4.59 2.16
N SER A 67 1.10 -4.23 0.91
CA SER A 67 1.86 -4.72 -0.24
C SER A 67 2.99 -3.74 -0.56
N SER A 68 4.24 -4.17 -0.39
CA SER A 68 5.40 -3.40 -0.84
C SER A 68 5.43 -3.37 -2.36
N ALA A 69 5.59 -2.17 -2.93
CA ALA A 69 5.78 -2.00 -4.38
C ALA A 69 7.19 -2.38 -4.85
N GLY A 70 8.12 -2.65 -3.92
CA GLY A 70 9.48 -3.09 -4.19
C GLY A 70 9.79 -4.49 -3.65
N ALA A 71 10.95 -5.03 -4.04
CA ALA A 71 11.45 -6.29 -3.51
C ALA A 71 11.96 -6.16 -2.06
N GLY A 72 12.54 -5.01 -1.72
CA GLY A 72 12.91 -4.65 -0.36
C GLY A 72 11.67 -4.26 0.46
N VAL A 73 11.62 -4.74 1.71
CA VAL A 73 10.54 -4.44 2.66
C VAL A 73 11.04 -3.80 3.96
N ASP A 74 12.35 -3.58 4.09
CA ASP A 74 12.95 -3.09 5.34
C ASP A 74 12.33 -1.78 5.80
N GLY A 75 12.09 -0.84 4.88
CA GLY A 75 11.44 0.44 5.20
C GLY A 75 9.97 0.32 5.61
N VAL A 76 9.26 -0.74 5.17
CA VAL A 76 7.89 -1.03 5.62
C VAL A 76 7.93 -1.70 6.99
N LEU A 77 8.76 -2.73 7.17
CA LEU A 77 8.86 -3.49 8.41
C LEU A 77 9.43 -2.67 9.59
N ALA A 78 10.33 -1.73 9.31
CA ALA A 78 10.89 -0.84 10.32
C ALA A 78 10.00 0.39 10.63
N ASN A 79 8.86 0.54 9.94
CA ASN A 79 8.00 1.69 10.11
C ASN A 79 7.26 1.61 11.47
N PRO A 80 7.39 2.63 12.35
CA PRO A 80 6.83 2.56 13.70
C PRO A 80 5.30 2.59 13.73
N SER A 81 4.65 3.10 12.67
CA SER A 81 3.18 3.13 12.58
C SER A 81 2.57 1.86 11.98
N LEU A 82 3.38 0.91 11.51
CA LEU A 82 2.88 -0.35 10.95
C LEU A 82 2.11 -1.15 12.02
N PRO A 83 0.83 -1.53 11.78
CA PRO A 83 0.09 -2.35 12.72
C PRO A 83 0.75 -3.71 12.93
N ALA A 84 0.84 -4.15 14.19
CA ALA A 84 1.53 -5.39 14.56
C ALA A 84 0.89 -6.65 13.96
N ASP A 85 -0.39 -6.60 13.62
CA ASP A 85 -1.18 -7.68 13.03
C ASP A 85 -1.33 -7.57 11.50
N ALA A 86 -0.80 -6.51 10.88
CA ALA A 86 -0.85 -6.36 9.43
C ALA A 86 0.12 -7.34 8.75
N ALA A 87 -0.38 -8.08 7.76
CA ALA A 87 0.46 -8.87 6.89
C ALA A 87 1.26 -7.95 5.94
N VAL A 88 2.51 -8.30 5.65
CA VAL A 88 3.34 -7.60 4.67
C VAL A 88 3.68 -8.53 3.51
N SER A 89 3.32 -8.13 2.29
CA SER A 89 3.71 -8.83 1.07
C SER A 89 4.78 -8.04 0.31
N ARG A 90 5.60 -8.74 -0.48
CA ARG A 90 6.62 -8.12 -1.35
C ARG A 90 6.52 -8.63 -2.76
N VAL A 91 7.01 -7.85 -3.71
CA VAL A 91 7.21 -8.32 -5.08
C VAL A 91 8.48 -9.18 -5.11
N VAL A 92 8.40 -10.33 -5.77
CA VAL A 92 9.54 -11.21 -6.01
C VAL A 92 9.64 -11.39 -7.51
N LEU A 93 10.73 -10.94 -8.12
CA LEU A 93 11.08 -11.38 -9.48
C LEU A 93 11.62 -12.81 -9.37
N GLU A 94 11.42 -13.62 -10.41
CA GLU A 94 11.86 -15.03 -10.41
C GLU A 94 13.35 -15.19 -10.07
N GLU A 95 14.20 -14.27 -10.53
CA GLU A 95 15.64 -14.23 -10.22
C GLU A 95 15.97 -13.84 -8.77
N GLN A 96 14.99 -13.37 -8.00
CA GLN A 96 15.11 -12.96 -6.60
C GLN A 96 14.53 -13.99 -5.62
N GLY A 97 14.04 -15.13 -6.13
CA GLY A 97 13.57 -16.26 -5.34
C GLY A 97 14.72 -17.23 -5.03
N GLN A 98 15.50 -16.95 -3.99
CA GLN A 98 16.40 -17.91 -3.35
C GLN A 98 15.95 -18.09 -1.91
#